data_AF-A0A284VL01-F1
#
_entry.id   AF-A0A284VL01-F1
#
_cell.length_a   1.000
_cell.length_b   1.000
_cell.length_c   1.000
_cell.angle_alpha   90.00
_cell.angle_beta   90.00
_cell.angle_gamma   90.00
#
_symmetry.space_group_name_H-M   'P 1'
#
loop_
_entity.id
_entity.type
_entity.pdbx_description
1 polymer ?
#
loop_
_entity_poly.entity_id
_entity_poly.type
_entity_poly.pdbx_seq_one_letter_code
_entity_poly.pdbx_strand_id
1 'polypeptide(L)'
;MKKYQPMPKNNNGRTVTDQSSMNAYIKSVCDIMRRDRTKGALEYIPELTWMMFLRILDEKEQEEELKCQAVGKSFTPSLKEPYRWRDWGNPYGKKRVKLQNSKMGDFLDFVNNELIPYLKPFQNKPSANIKQKLISQIFRNINQTKLASETNLLDVLDKIDHLTSKNIDETHQSRSRKSTKACS
;
A
#
# COMPACT_ATOMS: atom_id res chain seq x y z
N MET A 1 -30.29 9.70 54.45
CA MET A 1 -30.57 9.61 53.01
C MET A 1 -29.69 10.61 52.27
N LYS A 2 -28.62 10.17 51.60
CA LYS A 2 -27.71 11.05 50.83
C LYS A 2 -28.21 11.13 49.38
N LYS A 3 -28.41 12.35 48.89
CA LYS A 3 -28.96 12.68 47.56
C LYS A 3 -27.99 12.24 46.45
N TYR A 4 -28.51 11.55 45.44
CA TYR A 4 -27.77 11.16 44.23
C TYR A 4 -27.48 12.40 43.38
N GLN A 5 -26.20 12.69 43.12
CA GLN A 5 -25.78 13.70 42.13
C GLN A 5 -25.38 13.00 40.83
N PRO A 6 -25.87 13.42 39.65
CA PRO A 6 -25.46 12.82 38.39
C PRO A 6 -24.03 13.24 38.00
N MET A 7 -23.22 12.26 37.61
CA MET A 7 -21.85 12.42 37.13
C MET A 7 -21.81 13.27 35.84
N PRO A 8 -20.78 14.12 35.64
CA PRO A 8 -20.67 14.95 34.45
C PRO A 8 -20.49 14.06 33.20
N LYS A 9 -21.37 14.24 32.21
CA LYS A 9 -21.25 13.62 30.89
C LYS A 9 -19.98 14.15 30.22
N ASN A 10 -18.94 13.33 30.18
CA ASN A 10 -17.72 13.65 29.44
C ASN A 10 -18.03 13.52 27.94
N ASN A 11 -18.31 14.65 27.32
CA ASN A 11 -18.65 14.77 25.91
C ASN A 11 -17.35 14.81 25.07
N ASN A 12 -16.54 13.75 25.15
CA ASN A 12 -15.43 13.55 24.23
C ASN A 12 -15.93 12.85 22.97
N GLY A 13 -16.78 13.56 22.23
CA GLY A 13 -17.07 13.27 20.84
C GLY A 13 -15.83 13.52 19.98
N ARG A 14 -14.85 12.61 20.06
CA ARG A 14 -13.80 12.50 19.04
C ARG A 14 -14.25 11.46 18.03
N THR A 15 -15.14 11.87 17.13
CA THR A 15 -15.13 11.31 15.78
C THR A 15 -13.86 11.81 15.10
N VAL A 16 -12.72 11.21 15.43
CA VAL A 16 -11.53 11.31 14.59
C VAL A 16 -11.87 10.50 13.36
N THR A 17 -12.46 11.17 12.39
CA THR A 17 -12.62 10.67 11.03
C THR A 17 -11.26 10.19 10.55
N ASP A 18 -11.15 8.87 10.33
CA ASP A 18 -10.30 8.09 9.43
C ASP A 18 -9.26 8.89 8.60
N GLN A 19 -9.69 10.00 7.98
CA GLN A 19 -8.88 10.93 7.20
C GLN A 19 -7.69 11.57 7.95
N SER A 20 -7.83 11.94 9.23
CA SER A 20 -6.76 12.65 9.96
C SER A 20 -5.61 11.71 10.35
N SER A 21 -5.93 10.46 10.72
CA SER A 21 -4.96 9.41 11.03
C SER A 21 -4.21 8.96 9.77
N MET A 22 -4.92 8.83 8.65
CA MET A 22 -4.32 8.56 7.34
C MET A 22 -3.37 9.70 6.91
N ASN A 23 -3.77 10.96 7.07
CA ASN A 23 -2.92 12.11 6.76
C ASN A 23 -1.66 12.14 7.63
N ALA A 24 -1.77 11.85 8.93
CA ALA A 24 -0.62 11.77 9.84
C ALA A 24 0.33 10.62 9.48
N TYR A 25 -0.20 9.51 9.00
CA TYR A 25 0.62 8.37 8.61
C TYR A 25 1.32 8.60 7.27
N ILE A 26 0.61 9.11 6.24
CA ILE A 26 1.21 9.55 4.97
C ILE A 26 2.34 10.53 5.26
N LYS A 27 2.11 11.47 6.18
CA LYS A 27 3.15 12.38 6.66
C LYS A 27 4.34 11.63 7.26
N SER A 28 4.13 10.59 8.07
CA SER A 28 5.23 9.77 8.64
C SER A 28 6.05 9.02 7.58
N VAL A 29 5.42 8.56 6.49
CA VAL A 29 6.12 7.93 5.35
C VAL A 29 6.95 8.98 4.62
N CYS A 30 6.34 10.14 4.33
CA CYS A 30 7.03 11.29 3.75
C CYS A 30 8.22 11.74 4.61
N ASP A 31 8.11 11.68 5.95
CA ASP A 31 9.17 12.06 6.88
C ASP A 31 10.33 11.05 6.90
N ILE A 32 10.12 9.77 6.59
CA ILE A 32 11.23 8.82 6.35
C ILE A 32 11.92 9.13 5.03
N MET A 33 11.14 9.29 3.95
CA MET A 33 11.70 9.59 2.63
C MET A 33 12.49 10.91 2.61
N ARG A 34 12.05 11.90 3.39
CA ARG A 34 12.77 13.18 3.56
C ARG A 34 14.10 13.01 4.31
N ARG A 35 14.23 12.00 5.18
CA ARG A 35 15.47 11.72 5.94
C ARG A 35 16.51 10.98 5.11
N ASP A 36 16.11 10.14 4.16
CA ASP A 36 17.02 9.46 3.21
C ASP A 36 17.66 10.43 2.18
N ARG A 37 17.14 11.67 2.11
CA ARG A 37 17.49 12.65 1.08
C ARG A 37 17.69 14.04 1.68
N THR A 38 18.92 14.40 2.01
CA THR A 38 19.37 15.79 2.24
C THR A 38 19.25 16.70 0.99
N LYS A 39 18.41 16.35 0.01
CA LYS A 39 18.14 17.09 -1.22
C LYS A 39 16.62 17.11 -1.49
N GLY A 40 15.99 18.26 -1.22
CA GLY A 40 14.70 18.71 -1.78
C GLY A 40 13.42 17.93 -1.44
N ALA A 41 12.43 18.60 -0.85
CA ALA A 41 11.11 18.04 -0.49
C ALA A 41 10.18 17.68 -1.68
N LEU A 42 10.64 17.69 -2.93
CA LEU A 42 9.78 17.46 -4.11
C LEU A 42 10.03 16.12 -4.81
N GLU A 43 11.09 15.39 -4.45
CA GLU A 43 11.46 14.15 -5.15
C GLU A 43 10.84 12.88 -4.56
N TYR A 44 10.19 12.95 -3.40
CA TYR A 44 9.60 11.77 -2.74
C TYR A 44 8.18 11.44 -3.21
N ILE A 45 7.45 12.42 -3.77
CA ILE A 45 6.07 12.19 -4.22
C ILE A 45 6.00 11.12 -5.30
N PRO A 46 6.85 11.14 -6.36
CA PRO A 46 6.85 10.07 -7.36
C PRO A 46 7.14 8.70 -6.75
N GLU A 47 8.09 8.62 -5.81
CA GLU A 47 8.46 7.36 -5.12
C GLU A 47 7.29 6.79 -4.32
N LEU A 48 6.65 7.61 -3.50
CA LEU A 48 5.49 7.21 -2.72
C LEU A 48 4.33 6.78 -3.61
N THR A 49 4.10 7.52 -4.70
CA THR A 49 2.97 7.28 -5.61
C THR A 49 3.03 5.89 -6.21
N TRP A 50 4.19 5.48 -6.75
CA TRP A 50 4.30 4.18 -7.40
C TRP A 50 4.24 3.01 -6.40
N MET A 51 4.84 3.16 -5.21
CA MET A 51 4.79 2.13 -4.17
C MET A 51 3.36 1.92 -3.65
N MET A 52 2.65 3.01 -3.34
CA MET A 52 1.25 2.94 -2.91
C MET A 52 0.37 2.35 -4.00
N PHE A 53 0.60 2.71 -5.27
CA PHE A 53 -0.14 2.13 -6.38
C PHE A 53 0.03 0.62 -6.47
N LEU A 54 1.26 0.09 -6.39
CA LEU A 54 1.51 -1.34 -6.45
C LEU A 54 0.91 -2.09 -5.25
N ARG A 55 0.94 -1.49 -4.05
CA ARG A 55 0.29 -2.05 -2.88
C ARG A 55 -1.23 -2.18 -3.06
N ILE A 56 -1.89 -1.08 -3.46
CA ILE A 56 -3.35 -1.05 -3.68
C ILE A 56 -3.75 -2.01 -4.81
N LEU A 57 -2.94 -2.09 -5.87
CA LEU A 57 -3.16 -3.02 -6.97
C LEU A 57 -3.19 -4.46 -6.45
N ASP A 58 -2.16 -4.87 -5.71
CA ASP A 58 -2.05 -6.24 -5.21
C ASP A 58 -3.17 -6.60 -4.23
N GLU A 59 -3.56 -5.69 -3.34
CA GLU A 59 -4.69 -5.91 -2.41
C GLU A 59 -6.02 -6.12 -3.17
N LYS A 60 -6.29 -5.28 -4.18
CA LYS A 60 -7.48 -5.46 -5.04
C LYS A 60 -7.44 -6.76 -5.83
N GLU A 61 -6.26 -7.16 -6.31
CA GLU A 61 -6.09 -8.43 -7.02
C GLU A 61 -6.23 -9.64 -6.07
N GLN A 62 -5.82 -9.54 -4.81
CA GLN A 62 -6.09 -10.56 -3.79
C GLN A 62 -7.59 -10.75 -3.56
N GLU A 63 -8.34 -9.65 -3.40
CA GLU A 63 -9.80 -9.73 -3.25
C GLU A 63 -10.49 -10.32 -4.49
N GLU A 64 -10.05 -9.93 -5.68
CA GLU A 64 -10.60 -10.42 -6.95
C GLU A 64 -10.29 -11.91 -7.13
N GLU A 65 -9.06 -12.34 -6.83
CA GLU A 65 -8.63 -13.74 -6.82
C GLU A 65 -9.51 -14.60 -5.90
N LEU A 66 -9.75 -14.14 -4.67
CA LEU A 66 -10.62 -14.83 -3.71
C LEU A 66 -12.08 -14.92 -4.20
N LYS A 67 -12.61 -13.83 -4.77
CA LYS A 67 -13.97 -13.81 -5.35
C LYS A 67 -14.10 -14.78 -6.51
N CYS A 68 -13.12 -14.81 -7.42
CA CYS A 68 -13.08 -15.74 -8.55
C CYS A 68 -12.99 -17.19 -8.08
N GLN A 69 -12.14 -17.47 -7.10
CA GLN A 69 -12.00 -18.81 -6.51
C GLN A 69 -13.32 -19.29 -5.90
N ALA A 70 -14.04 -18.42 -5.17
CA ALA A 70 -15.32 -18.75 -4.54
C ALA A 70 -16.42 -19.12 -5.55
N VAL A 71 -16.35 -18.59 -6.78
CA VAL A 71 -17.31 -18.86 -7.85
C VAL A 71 -16.77 -19.80 -8.93
N GLY A 72 -15.60 -20.42 -8.72
CA GLY A 72 -14.97 -21.35 -9.66
C GLY A 72 -14.52 -20.71 -10.99
N LYS A 73 -14.28 -19.40 -11.02
CA LYS A 73 -13.77 -18.69 -12.19
C LYS A 73 -12.25 -18.60 -12.15
N SER A 74 -11.62 -18.59 -13.32
CA SER A 74 -10.19 -18.31 -13.43
C SER A 74 -9.90 -16.82 -13.21
N PHE A 75 -8.83 -16.54 -12.47
CA PHE A 75 -8.29 -15.20 -12.27
C PHE A 75 -6.94 -15.09 -12.96
N THR A 76 -6.70 -13.99 -13.68
CA THR A 76 -5.40 -13.71 -14.32
C THR A 76 -4.79 -12.46 -13.66
N PRO A 77 -3.66 -12.58 -12.94
CA PRO A 77 -3.05 -11.45 -12.28
C PRO A 77 -2.41 -10.49 -13.27
N SER A 78 -2.36 -9.20 -12.93
CA SER A 78 -1.71 -8.19 -13.77
C SER A 78 -0.19 -8.30 -13.73
N LEU A 79 0.37 -8.70 -12.58
CA LEU A 79 1.79 -8.92 -12.36
C LEU A 79 2.04 -10.39 -12.02
N LYS A 80 3.06 -10.99 -12.62
CA LYS A 80 3.46 -12.36 -12.30
C LYS A 80 4.37 -12.37 -11.08
N GLU A 81 4.45 -13.50 -10.39
CA GLU A 81 5.52 -13.74 -9.41
C GLU A 81 6.89 -13.60 -10.11
N PRO A 82 7.90 -12.97 -9.48
CA PRO A 82 7.93 -12.41 -8.13
C PRO A 82 7.67 -10.89 -8.04
N TYR A 83 6.94 -10.32 -9.00
CA TYR A 83 6.78 -8.85 -9.13
C TYR A 83 5.52 -8.30 -8.44
N ARG A 84 4.69 -9.15 -7.82
CA ARG A 84 3.51 -8.70 -7.06
C ARG A 84 3.96 -8.14 -5.71
N TRP A 85 3.21 -7.17 -5.17
CA TRP A 85 3.58 -6.55 -3.88
C TRP A 85 3.75 -7.60 -2.77
N ARG A 86 2.85 -8.57 -2.65
CA ARG A 86 2.95 -9.67 -1.67
C ARG A 86 4.25 -10.49 -1.75
N ASP A 87 4.96 -10.47 -2.88
CA ASP A 87 6.17 -11.27 -3.07
C ASP A 87 7.42 -10.53 -2.56
N TRP A 88 7.54 -9.23 -2.82
CA TRP A 88 8.76 -8.43 -2.58
C TRP A 88 8.55 -7.18 -1.71
N GLY A 89 7.35 -6.58 -1.72
CA GLY A 89 7.03 -5.37 -0.95
C GLY A 89 6.56 -5.69 0.47
N ASN A 90 5.90 -6.84 0.66
CA ASN A 90 5.48 -7.32 1.97
C ASN A 90 6.67 -7.85 2.80
N PRO A 91 6.80 -7.52 4.09
CA PRO A 91 7.89 -7.98 4.96
C PRO A 91 8.05 -9.51 5.03
N TYR A 92 6.96 -10.25 4.84
CA TYR A 92 6.91 -11.71 4.86
C TYR A 92 6.90 -12.34 3.45
N GLY A 93 7.03 -11.52 2.41
CA GLY A 93 7.06 -11.97 1.03
C GLY A 93 8.29 -12.84 0.74
N LYS A 94 8.11 -13.92 -0.04
CA LYS A 94 9.20 -14.88 -0.30
C LYS A 94 10.43 -14.23 -0.95
N LYS A 95 10.22 -13.34 -1.93
CA LYS A 95 11.32 -12.61 -2.59
C LYS A 95 11.93 -11.58 -1.64
N ARG A 96 11.12 -10.90 -0.82
CA ARG A 96 11.57 -9.95 0.22
C ARG A 96 12.53 -10.61 1.21
N VAL A 97 12.09 -11.69 1.86
CA VAL A 97 12.88 -12.43 2.85
C VAL A 97 14.16 -12.98 2.24
N LYS A 98 14.09 -13.53 1.01
CA LYS A 98 15.28 -14.03 0.30
C LYS A 98 16.33 -12.93 0.11
N LEU A 99 15.92 -11.76 -0.40
CA LEU A 99 16.82 -10.64 -0.66
C LEU A 99 17.42 -10.05 0.63
N GLN A 100 16.62 -9.90 1.70
CA GLN A 100 17.12 -9.40 2.98
C GLN A 100 18.10 -10.34 3.68
N ASN A 101 17.99 -11.65 3.42
CA ASN A 101 18.95 -12.65 3.90
C ASN A 101 20.17 -12.82 2.96
N SER A 102 20.22 -12.06 1.86
CA SER A 102 21.31 -12.09 0.90
C SER A 102 22.28 -10.93 1.19
N LYS A 103 23.06 -10.48 0.20
CA LYS A 103 24.04 -9.41 0.41
C LYS A 103 23.32 -8.07 0.52
N MET A 104 23.81 -7.19 1.40
CA MET A 104 23.36 -5.81 1.46
C MET A 104 23.50 -5.14 0.08
N GLY A 105 22.42 -4.54 -0.42
CA GLY A 105 22.31 -3.97 -1.76
C GLY A 105 21.49 -4.82 -2.73
N ASP A 106 21.36 -6.14 -2.50
CA ASP A 106 20.63 -7.04 -3.41
C ASP A 106 19.15 -6.64 -3.53
N PHE A 107 18.56 -6.11 -2.46
CA PHE A 107 17.17 -5.65 -2.51
C PHE A 107 17.03 -4.41 -3.38
N LEU A 108 17.95 -3.45 -3.25
CA LEU A 108 17.96 -2.26 -4.08
C LEU A 108 18.25 -2.59 -5.55
N ASP A 109 19.15 -3.52 -5.81
CA ASP A 109 19.47 -4.02 -7.15
C ASP A 109 18.26 -4.71 -7.79
N PHE A 110 17.52 -5.54 -7.04
CA PHE A 110 16.26 -6.10 -7.53
C PHE A 110 15.26 -5.01 -7.95
N VAL A 111 15.06 -4.00 -7.11
CA VAL A 111 14.11 -2.92 -7.41
C VAL A 111 14.51 -2.16 -8.67
N ASN A 112 15.79 -1.81 -8.79
CA ASN A 112 16.28 -0.99 -9.90
C ASN A 112 16.48 -1.74 -11.21
N ASN A 113 16.98 -2.98 -11.14
CA ASN A 113 17.45 -3.71 -12.31
C ASN A 113 16.51 -4.83 -12.76
N GLU A 114 15.55 -5.25 -11.90
CA GLU A 114 14.56 -6.27 -12.26
C GLU A 114 13.13 -5.70 -12.26
N LEU A 115 12.68 -5.16 -11.12
CA LEU A 115 11.29 -4.74 -10.93
C LEU A 115 10.90 -3.56 -11.83
N ILE A 116 11.61 -2.43 -11.74
CA ILE A 116 11.28 -1.24 -12.54
C ILE A 116 11.33 -1.54 -14.06
N PRO A 117 12.37 -2.23 -14.58
CA PRO A 117 12.40 -2.65 -15.98
C PRO A 117 11.24 -3.58 -16.38
N TYR A 118 10.78 -4.47 -15.49
CA TYR A 118 9.64 -5.34 -15.75
C TYR A 118 8.31 -4.58 -15.91
N LEU A 119 8.11 -3.48 -15.18
CA LEU A 119 6.86 -2.73 -15.14
C LEU A 119 6.67 -1.74 -16.32
N LYS A 120 7.77 -1.30 -16.94
CA LYS A 120 7.78 -0.32 -18.02
C LYS A 120 7.16 -0.74 -19.37
N PRO A 121 7.37 -1.96 -19.89
CA PRO A 121 7.05 -2.27 -21.28
C PRO A 121 5.60 -2.71 -21.53
N PHE A 122 4.70 -2.72 -20.55
CA PHE A 122 3.32 -3.21 -20.77
C PHE A 122 2.52 -2.39 -21.77
N GLN A 123 2.70 -1.06 -21.84
CA GLN A 123 1.98 -0.24 -22.82
C GLN A 123 2.24 -0.64 -24.29
N ASN A 124 3.38 -1.27 -24.57
CA ASN A 124 3.79 -1.73 -25.90
C ASN A 124 3.28 -3.14 -26.23
N LYS A 125 2.66 -3.84 -25.27
CA LYS A 125 2.14 -5.20 -25.47
C LYS A 125 0.69 -5.12 -25.95
N PRO A 126 0.36 -5.67 -27.14
CA PRO A 126 -1.01 -5.65 -27.66
C PRO A 126 -2.02 -6.32 -26.72
N SER A 127 -1.58 -7.34 -25.98
CA SER A 127 -2.39 -8.10 -25.03
C SER A 127 -2.44 -7.50 -23.62
N ALA A 128 -1.89 -6.29 -23.40
CA ALA A 128 -1.87 -5.70 -22.07
C ALA A 128 -3.26 -5.26 -21.61
N ASN A 129 -3.63 -5.69 -20.41
CA ASN A 129 -4.88 -5.26 -19.78
C ASN A 129 -4.80 -3.78 -19.32
N ILE A 130 -5.93 -3.20 -18.92
CA ILE A 130 -6.00 -1.79 -18.50
C ILE A 130 -5.07 -1.50 -17.30
N LYS A 131 -5.03 -2.40 -16.31
CA LYS A 131 -4.17 -2.28 -15.12
C LYS A 131 -2.68 -2.23 -15.51
N GLN A 132 -2.25 -3.09 -16.44
CA GLN A 132 -0.90 -3.15 -16.98
C GLN A 132 -0.53 -1.89 -17.78
N LYS A 133 -1.45 -1.32 -18.56
CA LYS A 133 -1.22 -0.03 -19.24
C LYS A 133 -1.03 1.11 -18.25
N LEU A 134 -1.82 1.17 -17.18
CA LEU A 134 -1.67 2.15 -16.10
C LEU A 134 -0.32 2.01 -15.39
N ILE A 135 0.11 0.77 -15.10
CA ILE A 135 1.45 0.49 -14.55
C ILE A 135 2.52 1.13 -15.44
N SER A 136 2.52 0.85 -16.74
CA SER A 136 3.53 1.42 -17.65
C SER A 136 3.50 2.95 -17.73
N GLN A 137 2.32 3.56 -17.63
CA GLN A 137 2.21 5.03 -17.60
C GLN A 137 2.86 5.63 -16.36
N ILE A 138 2.63 5.04 -15.18
CA ILE A 138 3.23 5.48 -13.91
C ILE A 138 4.76 5.34 -13.96
N PHE A 139 5.25 4.21 -14.48
CA PHE A 139 6.68 3.90 -14.53
C PHE A 139 7.43 4.49 -15.72
N ARG A 140 6.75 5.16 -16.66
CA ARG A 140 7.35 5.68 -17.91
C ARG A 140 8.62 6.50 -17.68
N ASN A 141 8.60 7.36 -16.67
CA ASN A 141 9.71 8.26 -16.33
C ASN A 141 10.54 7.78 -15.13
N ILE A 142 10.26 6.59 -14.60
CA ILE A 142 10.96 6.04 -13.43
C ILE A 142 12.04 5.09 -13.94
N ASN A 143 13.30 5.52 -13.92
CA ASN A 143 14.43 4.67 -14.35
C ASN A 143 15.01 3.83 -13.22
N GLN A 144 15.05 4.39 -12.03
CA GLN A 144 15.54 3.77 -10.80
C GLN A 144 14.81 4.42 -9.63
N THR A 145 14.65 3.70 -8.52
CA THR A 145 14.22 4.34 -7.29
C THR A 145 15.25 5.38 -6.92
N LYS A 146 14.73 6.51 -6.46
CA LYS A 146 15.56 7.57 -5.99
C LYS A 146 16.05 7.29 -4.55
N LEU A 147 15.41 6.39 -3.78
CA LEU A 147 15.90 6.00 -2.46
C LEU A 147 17.26 5.30 -2.59
N ALA A 148 18.26 5.81 -1.89
CA ALA A 148 19.64 5.32 -2.03
C ALA A 148 19.99 4.31 -0.95
N SER A 149 19.40 4.45 0.24
CA SER A 149 19.58 3.48 1.30
C SER A 149 18.54 2.36 1.18
N GLU A 150 19.03 1.12 1.10
CA GLU A 150 18.18 -0.06 1.21
C GLU A 150 17.39 -0.04 2.52
N THR A 151 18.00 0.33 3.65
CA THR A 151 17.28 0.37 4.94
C THR A 151 16.08 1.33 4.92
N ASN A 152 16.25 2.52 4.34
CA ASN A 152 15.17 3.49 4.26
C ASN A 152 14.07 3.05 3.27
N LEU A 153 14.46 2.38 2.18
CA LEU A 153 13.50 1.74 1.27
C LEU A 153 12.69 0.67 1.99
N LEU A 154 13.34 -0.22 2.75
CA LEU A 154 12.67 -1.25 3.53
C LEU A 154 11.69 -0.63 4.56
N ASP A 155 12.12 0.39 5.31
CA ASP A 155 11.28 1.09 6.29
C ASP A 155 10.05 1.75 5.65
N VAL A 156 10.23 2.34 4.47
CA VAL A 156 9.12 2.91 3.68
C VAL A 156 8.14 1.82 3.27
N LEU A 157 8.64 0.71 2.73
CA LEU A 157 7.79 -0.39 2.26
C LEU A 157 7.00 -1.00 3.41
N ASP A 158 7.62 -1.18 4.57
CA ASP A 158 6.96 -1.74 5.76
C ASP A 158 5.84 -0.83 6.25
N LYS A 159 6.06 0.49 6.19
CA LYS A 159 5.01 1.47 6.48
C LYS A 159 3.87 1.43 5.47
N ILE A 160 4.19 1.34 4.18
CA ILE A 160 3.17 1.26 3.12
C ILE A 160 2.36 -0.03 3.24
N ASP A 161 3.00 -1.17 3.51
CA ASP A 161 2.34 -2.45 3.68
C ASP A 161 1.34 -2.41 4.86
N HIS A 162 1.72 -1.77 5.97
CA HIS A 162 0.86 -1.60 7.14
C HIS A 162 -0.32 -0.63 6.91
N LEU A 163 -0.19 0.34 6.01
CA LEU A 163 -1.22 1.37 5.79
C LEU A 163 -2.54 0.83 5.27
N THR A 164 -2.48 -0.11 4.33
CA THR A 164 -3.63 -0.37 3.44
C THR A 164 -4.61 -1.39 4.03
N SER A 165 -4.13 -2.31 4.87
CA SER A 165 -4.94 -3.42 5.37
C SER A 165 -5.75 -3.16 6.64
N LYS A 166 -5.64 -1.98 7.27
CA LYS A 166 -6.36 -1.66 8.52
C LYS A 166 -7.22 -0.39 8.50
N ASN A 167 -7.07 0.48 7.50
CA ASN A 167 -7.85 1.72 7.43
C ASN A 167 -9.12 1.61 6.56
N ILE A 168 -9.38 0.46 5.93
CA ILE A 168 -10.56 0.27 5.06
C ILE A 168 -11.69 -0.50 5.78
N ASP A 169 -11.37 -1.29 6.82
CA ASP A 169 -12.35 -2.18 7.47
C ASP A 169 -13.25 -1.44 8.49
N GLU A 170 -12.82 -0.30 9.04
CA GLU A 170 -13.65 0.51 9.94
C GLU A 170 -14.75 1.29 9.19
N THR A 171 -14.54 1.63 7.92
CA THR A 171 -15.51 2.37 7.12
C THR A 171 -16.65 1.49 6.58
N HIS A 172 -16.43 0.19 6.39
CA HIS A 172 -17.45 -0.74 5.86
C HIS A 172 -18.33 -1.39 6.94
N GLN A 173 -17.83 -1.59 8.17
CA GLN A 173 -18.63 -2.17 9.25
C GLN A 173 -19.69 -1.20 9.83
N SER A 174 -19.52 0.12 9.66
CA SER A 174 -20.41 1.14 10.21
C SER A 174 -21.60 1.52 9.31
N ARG A 175 -21.58 1.14 8.02
CA ARG A 175 -22.72 1.35 7.10
C ARG A 175 -23.73 0.20 7.04
N SER A 176 -23.31 -1.04 7.32
CA SER A 176 -24.22 -2.20 7.33
C SER A 176 -25.12 -2.26 8.57
N ARG A 177 -24.72 -1.68 9.72
CA ARG A 177 -25.51 -1.72 10.97
C ARG A 177 -26.62 -0.66 11.10
N LYS A 178 -26.75 0.29 10.16
CA LYS A 178 -27.78 1.35 10.23
C LYS A 178 -29.07 1.04 9.46
N SER A 179 -29.14 -0.06 8.70
CA SER A 179 -30.36 -0.42 7.94
C SER A 179 -31.31 -1.40 8.67
N THR A 180 -30.92 -1.97 9.81
CA THR A 180 -31.73 -2.98 10.54
C THR A 180 -32.37 -2.48 11.84
N LYS A 181 -32.31 -1.17 12.14
CA LYS A 181 -32.97 -0.57 13.31
C LYS A 181 -34.07 0.46 12.98
N ALA A 182 -34.61 0.43 11.77
CA ALA A 182 -35.74 1.27 11.36
C ALA A 182 -37.04 0.46 11.10
N CYS A 183 -37.11 -0.79 11.55
CA CYS A 183 -38.34 -1.58 11.53
C CYS A 183 -38.44 -2.38 12.83
N SER A 184 -38.88 -1.72 13.89
CA SER A 184 -39.54 -2.27 15.09
C SER A 184 -40.15 -1.11 15.86
#